data_AF-A0A9J6GIE2-F1
#
_entry.id   AF-A0A9J6GIE2-F1
#
_cell.length_a   1.000
_cell.length_b   1.000
_cell.length_c   1.000
_cell.angle_alpha   90.00
_cell.angle_beta   90.00
_cell.angle_gamma   90.00
#
_symmetry.space_group_name_H-M   'P 1'
#
loop_
_entity.id
_entity.type
_entity.pdbx_description
1 polymer ?
#
loop_
_entity_poly.entity_id
_entity_poly.type
_entity_poly.pdbx_seq_one_letter_code
_entity_poly.pdbx_strand_id
1 'polypeptide(L)'
;MPVKLATQVFSRCMAEGIQFYREQGLHSFVGSEKTQEFTLFLNDLFDALNRRFPAEEIPRNSRDLTILKNGLHWLDSWERELESGAITKDQFLTKNTCEGLRVTLQSTIDLCDNLLRCHNTNMS
;
A
#
# COMPACT_ATOMS: atom_id res chain seq x y z
N MET A 1 -17.32 -0.32 12.04
CA MET A 1 -16.67 -1.26 11.10
C MET A 1 -15.44 -1.86 11.77
N PRO A 2 -15.30 -3.19 11.83
CA PRO A 2 -14.14 -3.84 12.45
C PRO A 2 -12.94 -3.85 11.50
N VAL A 3 -11.89 -3.08 11.84
CA VAL A 3 -10.61 -3.04 11.09
C VAL A 3 -10.02 -4.44 10.90
N LYS A 4 -10.16 -5.29 11.93
CA LYS A 4 -9.72 -6.68 11.90
C LYS A 4 -10.20 -7.45 10.66
N LEU A 5 -11.48 -7.31 10.28
CA LEU A 5 -12.02 -8.04 9.13
C LEU A 5 -11.44 -7.53 7.82
N ALA A 6 -11.28 -6.20 7.69
CA ALA A 6 -10.66 -5.61 6.51
C ALA A 6 -9.21 -6.09 6.34
N THR A 7 -8.42 -6.10 7.42
CA THR A 7 -7.04 -6.62 7.40
C THR A 7 -6.99 -8.10 7.02
N GLN A 8 -7.95 -8.91 7.47
CA GLN A 8 -8.03 -10.32 7.08
C GLN A 8 -8.33 -10.50 5.58
N VAL A 9 -9.26 -9.72 5.03
CA VAL A 9 -9.60 -9.76 3.59
C VAL A 9 -8.41 -9.35 2.73
N PHE A 10 -7.68 -8.30 3.14
CA PHE A 10 -6.51 -7.80 2.41
C PHE A 10 -5.19 -8.40 2.89
N SER A 11 -5.21 -9.67 3.32
CA SER A 11 -4.00 -10.33 3.81
C SER A 11 -3.24 -11.06 2.71
N ARG A 12 -1.95 -11.28 2.93
CA ARG A 12 -1.11 -12.09 2.05
C ARG A 12 -1.68 -13.49 1.77
N CYS A 13 -2.24 -14.17 2.77
CA CYS A 13 -2.82 -15.50 2.55
C CYS A 13 -4.06 -15.47 1.65
N MET A 14 -4.83 -14.37 1.65
CA MET A 14 -5.94 -14.20 0.71
C MET A 14 -5.45 -14.03 -0.73
N ALA A 15 -4.38 -13.26 -0.94
CA ALA A 15 -3.76 -13.15 -2.27
C ALA A 15 -3.23 -14.49 -2.79
N GLU A 16 -2.56 -15.26 -1.93
CA GLU A 16 -2.08 -16.61 -2.25
C GLU A 16 -3.25 -17.56 -2.55
N GLY A 17 -4.35 -17.47 -1.79
CA GLY A 17 -5.56 -18.23 -2.05
C GLY A 17 -6.20 -17.91 -3.42
N ILE A 18 -6.30 -16.62 -3.76
CA ILE A 18 -6.79 -16.17 -5.08
C ILE A 18 -5.93 -16.76 -6.20
N GLN A 19 -4.60 -16.68 -6.06
CA GLN A 19 -3.66 -17.25 -7.02
C GLN A 19 -3.84 -18.76 -7.15
N PHE A 20 -3.85 -19.47 -6.02
CA PHE A 20 -3.96 -20.92 -5.98
C PHE A 20 -5.21 -21.40 -6.71
N TYR A 21 -6.39 -20.87 -6.39
CA TYR A 21 -7.63 -21.31 -7.03
C TYR A 21 -7.69 -20.94 -8.52
N ARG A 22 -7.08 -19.83 -8.94
CA ARG A 22 -6.93 -19.50 -10.36
C ARG A 22 -6.06 -20.53 -11.08
N GLU A 23 -4.92 -20.91 -10.50
CA GLU A 23 -3.99 -21.90 -11.06
C GLU A 23 -4.58 -23.33 -11.09
N GLN A 24 -5.48 -23.66 -10.17
CA GLN A 24 -6.26 -24.90 -10.21
C GLN A 24 -7.34 -24.93 -11.32
N GLY A 25 -7.43 -23.87 -12.13
CA GLY A 25 -8.39 -23.79 -13.24
C GLY A 25 -9.82 -23.51 -12.79
N LEU A 26 -10.03 -23.00 -11.57
CA LEU A 26 -11.37 -22.69 -11.10
C LEU A 26 -11.89 -21.44 -11.82
N HIS A 27 -12.93 -21.63 -12.65
CA HIS A 27 -13.43 -20.59 -13.55
C HIS A 27 -13.79 -19.28 -12.84
N SER A 28 -14.28 -19.34 -11.60
CA SER A 28 -14.64 -18.15 -10.81
C SER A 28 -13.47 -17.22 -10.48
N PHE A 29 -12.22 -17.69 -10.65
CA PHE A 29 -11.01 -16.93 -10.38
C PHE A 29 -10.26 -16.50 -11.65
N VAL A 30 -10.79 -16.79 -12.85
CA VAL A 30 -10.21 -16.30 -14.11
C VAL A 30 -10.25 -14.77 -14.12
N GLY A 31 -9.13 -14.13 -14.46
CA GLY A 31 -9.02 -12.66 -14.48
C GLY A 31 -8.79 -12.02 -13.11
N SER A 32 -8.52 -12.81 -12.06
CA SER A 32 -8.34 -12.31 -10.69
C SER A 32 -6.93 -11.76 -10.39
N GLU A 33 -6.05 -11.65 -11.39
CA GLU A 33 -4.68 -11.16 -11.24
C GLU A 33 -4.65 -9.77 -10.60
N LYS A 34 -5.49 -8.85 -11.08
CA LYS A 34 -5.57 -7.48 -10.54
C LYS A 34 -6.13 -7.44 -9.12
N THR A 35 -7.05 -8.34 -8.78
CA THR A 35 -7.54 -8.46 -7.40
C THR A 35 -6.45 -8.99 -6.48
N GLN A 36 -5.68 -10.00 -6.90
CA GLN A 36 -4.54 -10.51 -6.15
C GLN A 36 -3.48 -9.41 -5.93
N GLU A 37 -3.09 -8.71 -7.00
CA GLU A 37 -2.11 -7.61 -6.96
C GLU A 37 -2.58 -6.52 -5.99
N PHE A 38 -3.85 -6.12 -6.06
CA PHE A 38 -4.43 -5.13 -5.16
C PHE A 38 -4.47 -5.59 -3.70
N THR A 39 -4.80 -6.85 -3.45
CA THR A 39 -4.77 -7.44 -2.11
C THR A 39 -3.35 -7.41 -1.51
N LEU A 40 -2.33 -7.76 -2.29
CA LEU A 40 -0.94 -7.68 -1.84
C LEU A 40 -0.49 -6.25 -1.61
N PHE A 41 -0.88 -5.33 -2.51
CA PHE A 41 -0.59 -3.91 -2.38
C PHE A 41 -1.12 -3.36 -1.06
N LEU A 42 -2.38 -3.63 -0.72
CA LEU A 42 -2.98 -3.17 0.53
C LEU A 42 -2.36 -3.85 1.76
N ASN A 43 -2.05 -5.16 1.68
CA ASN A 43 -1.35 -5.87 2.75
C ASN A 43 -0.04 -5.16 3.10
N ASP A 44 0.82 -5.00 2.09
CA ASP A 44 2.18 -4.49 2.27
C ASP A 44 2.14 -3.02 2.73
N LEU A 45 1.22 -2.20 2.20
CA LEU A 45 1.04 -0.82 2.63
C LEU A 45 0.59 -0.73 4.10
N PHE A 46 -0.37 -1.57 4.50
CA PHE A 46 -0.87 -1.62 5.87
C PHE A 46 0.21 -2.09 6.84
N ASP A 47 0.99 -3.11 6.48
CA ASP A 47 2.08 -3.64 7.30
C ASP A 47 3.21 -2.61 7.47
N ALA A 48 3.60 -1.92 6.39
CA ALA A 48 4.61 -0.87 6.42
C ALA A 48 4.22 0.29 7.36
N LEU A 49 2.93 0.67 7.39
CA LEU A 49 2.40 1.71 8.28
C LEU A 49 2.23 1.24 9.74
N ASN A 50 2.05 -0.06 9.99
CA ASN A 50 1.72 -0.61 11.32
C ASN A 50 2.84 -1.44 11.95
N ARG A 51 4.07 -1.30 11.48
CA ARG A 51 5.20 -2.08 11.97
C ARG A 51 5.51 -1.77 13.44
N ARG A 52 5.61 -2.82 14.26
CA ARG A 52 5.65 -2.72 15.73
C ARG A 52 7.02 -2.91 16.39
N PHE A 53 8.04 -3.35 15.68
CA PHE A 53 9.31 -3.75 16.31
C PHE A 53 10.29 -2.56 16.44
N PRO A 54 10.56 -2.07 17.67
CA PRO A 54 11.48 -0.94 17.88
C PRO A 54 12.96 -1.33 17.73
N ALA A 55 13.28 -2.63 17.80
CA ALA A 55 14.64 -3.14 17.71
C ALA A 55 15.20 -3.12 16.29
N GLU A 56 14.35 -2.90 15.30
CA GLU A 56 14.74 -2.74 13.91
C GLU A 56 14.56 -1.26 13.57
N GLU A 57 15.63 -0.48 13.70
CA GLU A 57 15.67 0.90 13.20
C GLU A 57 15.11 0.97 11.78
N ILE A 58 14.57 2.12 11.36
CA ILE A 58 14.19 2.32 9.97
C ILE A 58 15.48 2.72 9.22
N PRO A 59 16.17 1.83 8.49
CA PRO A 59 17.33 2.24 7.72
C PRO A 59 16.92 3.21 6.61
N ARG A 60 17.84 4.03 6.11
CA ARG A 60 17.60 4.96 4.99
C ARG A 60 17.03 4.28 3.74
N ASN A 61 17.33 2.99 3.55
CA ASN A 61 16.81 2.16 2.46
C ASN A 61 15.82 1.11 2.98
N SER A 62 14.96 1.48 3.94
CA SER A 62 13.99 0.52 4.48
C SER A 62 13.03 0.07 3.38
N ARG A 63 12.74 -1.22 3.40
CA ARG A 63 11.71 -1.81 2.55
C ARG A 63 10.37 -1.10 2.74
N ASP A 64 10.07 -0.72 3.97
CA ASP A 64 8.83 -0.02 4.33
C ASP A 64 8.74 1.33 3.62
N LEU A 65 9.78 2.17 3.68
CA LEU A 65 9.78 3.46 2.96
C LEU A 65 9.65 3.28 1.45
N THR A 66 10.23 2.22 0.90
CA THR A 66 10.06 1.87 -0.52
C THR A 66 8.61 1.51 -0.83
N ILE A 67 7.96 0.72 0.03
CA ILE A 67 6.54 0.38 -0.09
C ILE A 67 5.68 1.65 -0.04
N LEU A 68 5.92 2.55 0.92
CA LEU A 68 5.15 3.80 1.03
C LEU A 68 5.31 4.70 -0.20
N LYS A 69 6.54 4.85 -0.72
CA LYS A 69 6.83 5.64 -1.94
C LYS A 69 6.14 5.02 -3.17
N ASN A 70 6.20 3.69 -3.30
CA ASN A 70 5.46 2.99 -4.35
C ASN A 70 3.94 3.15 -4.20
N GLY A 71 3.43 3.21 -2.97
CA GLY A 71 2.04 3.53 -2.66
C GLY A 71 1.57 4.87 -3.20
N LEU A 72 2.39 5.92 -3.03
CA LEU A 72 2.12 7.23 -3.61
C LEU A 72 2.13 7.19 -5.14
N HIS A 73 3.14 6.57 -5.74
CA HIS A 73 3.22 6.45 -7.21
C HIS A 73 2.06 5.65 -7.80
N TRP A 74 1.59 4.62 -7.10
CA TRP A 74 0.44 3.83 -7.50
C TRP A 74 -0.84 4.67 -7.43
N LEU A 75 -1.04 5.44 -6.36
CA LEU A 75 -2.18 6.35 -6.22
C LEU A 75 -2.18 7.45 -7.29
N ASP A 76 -1.02 8.05 -7.59
CA ASP A 76 -0.86 9.01 -8.69
C ASP A 76 -1.20 8.40 -10.05
N SER A 77 -0.81 7.15 -10.27
CA SER A 77 -1.09 6.47 -11.54
C SER A 77 -2.59 6.21 -11.69
N TRP A 78 -3.25 5.78 -10.63
CA TRP A 78 -4.70 5.53 -10.63
C TRP A 78 -5.49 6.84 -10.77
N GLU A 79 -5.04 7.94 -10.16
CA GLU A 79 -5.65 9.27 -10.32
C GLU A 79 -5.48 9.81 -11.76
N ARG A 80 -4.33 9.59 -12.40
CA ARG A 80 -4.13 9.94 -13.82
C ARG A 80 -5.07 9.17 -14.75
N GLU A 81 -5.37 7.91 -14.45
CA GLU A 81 -6.36 7.14 -15.21
C GLU A 81 -7.74 7.81 -15.15
N LEU A 82 -8.13 8.32 -13.97
CA LEU A 82 -9.37 9.08 -13.81
C LEU A 82 -9.34 10.40 -14.60
N GLU A 83 -8.24 11.15 -14.51
CA GLU A 83 -8.08 12.43 -15.23
C GLU A 83 -8.10 12.25 -16.76
N SER A 84 -7.52 11.16 -17.25
CA SER A 84 -7.51 10.81 -18.68
C SER A 84 -8.87 10.30 -19.20
N GLY A 85 -9.81 10.00 -18.30
CA GLY A 85 -11.10 9.40 -18.63
C GLY A 85 -11.04 7.90 -18.91
N ALA A 86 -9.92 7.22 -18.60
CA ALA A 86 -9.78 5.77 -18.74
C ALA A 86 -10.63 5.00 -17.71
N ILE A 87 -10.92 5.63 -16.57
CA ILE A 87 -11.84 5.12 -15.54
C ILE A 87 -12.84 6.21 -15.14
N THR A 88 -13.95 5.79 -14.54
CA THR A 88 -14.98 6.68 -14.01
C THR A 88 -14.77 7.00 -12.53
N LYS A 89 -15.49 8.00 -12.01
CA LYS A 89 -15.38 8.42 -10.60
C LYS A 89 -15.75 7.31 -9.61
N ASP A 90 -16.67 6.43 -9.97
CA ASP A 90 -17.08 5.27 -9.16
C ASP A 90 -16.06 4.12 -9.18
N GLN A 91 -15.12 4.15 -10.12
CA GLN A 91 -13.97 3.23 -10.19
C GLN A 91 -12.73 3.77 -9.49
N PHE A 92 -12.83 4.94 -8.84
CA PHE A 92 -11.75 5.56 -8.07
C PHE A 92 -12.16 5.75 -6.61
N LEU A 93 -11.19 6.09 -5.76
CA LEU A 93 -11.45 6.44 -4.37
C LEU A 93 -12.31 7.71 -4.27
N THR A 94 -13.07 7.84 -3.19
CA THR A 94 -13.68 9.13 -2.86
C THR A 94 -12.57 10.17 -2.65
N LYS A 95 -12.85 11.43 -3.02
CA LYS A 95 -11.89 12.53 -2.88
C LYS A 95 -11.25 12.58 -1.48
N ASN A 96 -12.07 12.51 -0.43
CA ASN A 96 -11.59 12.55 0.95
C ASN A 96 -10.71 11.35 1.30
N THR A 97 -11.02 10.15 0.79
CA THR A 97 -10.18 8.95 1.02
C THR A 97 -8.84 9.08 0.29
N CYS A 98 -8.83 9.55 -0.96
CA CYS A 98 -7.60 9.76 -1.73
C CYS A 98 -6.68 10.78 -1.04
N GLU A 99 -7.23 11.96 -0.69
CA GLU A 99 -6.48 13.02 -0.02
C GLU A 99 -5.95 12.57 1.35
N GLY A 100 -6.79 11.89 2.16
CA GLY A 100 -6.37 11.38 3.47
C GLY A 100 -5.25 10.35 3.38
N LEU A 101 -5.32 9.44 2.40
CA LEU A 101 -4.28 8.44 2.17
C LEU A 101 -2.97 9.11 1.71
N ARG A 102 -3.05 10.03 0.75
CA ARG A 102 -1.90 10.78 0.22
C ARG A 102 -1.18 11.54 1.33
N VAL A 103 -1.92 12.28 2.15
CA VAL A 103 -1.36 13.01 3.30
C VAL A 103 -0.69 12.06 4.29
N THR A 104 -1.33 10.94 4.62
CA THR A 104 -0.76 9.95 5.56
C THR A 104 0.55 9.37 5.04
N LEU A 105 0.60 8.95 3.78
CA LEU A 105 1.81 8.38 3.17
C LEU A 105 2.93 9.42 3.09
N GLN A 106 2.64 10.60 2.54
CA GLN A 106 3.64 11.66 2.35
C GLN A 106 4.21 12.13 3.69
N SER A 107 3.35 12.42 4.68
CA SER A 107 3.79 12.86 6.00
C SER A 107 4.63 11.82 6.74
N THR A 108 4.30 10.53 6.59
CA THR A 108 5.09 9.44 7.17
C THR A 108 6.48 9.38 6.55
N ILE A 109 6.57 9.44 5.21
CA ILE A 109 7.85 9.46 4.49
C ILE A 109 8.68 10.67 4.90
N ASP A 110 8.09 11.86 4.88
CA ASP A 110 8.78 13.12 5.20
C ASP A 110 9.29 13.11 6.64
N LEU A 111 8.50 12.59 7.58
CA LEU A 111 8.90 12.48 8.97
C LEU A 111 10.09 11.52 9.13
N CYS A 112 10.02 10.32 8.52
CA CYS A 112 11.11 9.37 8.55
C CYS A 112 12.39 9.95 7.93
N ASP A 113 12.30 10.55 6.73
CA ASP A 113 13.45 11.13 6.05
C ASP A 113 14.06 12.29 6.86
N ASN A 114 13.24 13.13 7.50
CA ASN A 114 13.73 14.20 8.38
C ASN A 114 14.44 13.64 9.62
N LEU A 115 13.85 12.68 10.31
CA LEU A 115 14.46 12.06 11.50
C LEU A 115 15.80 11.39 11.14
N LEU A 116 15.85 10.68 10.00
CA LEU A 116 17.07 10.03 9.52
C LEU A 116 18.14 11.04 9.10
N ARG A 117 17.77 12.20 8.57
CA ARG A 117 18.73 13.29 8.28
C ARG A 117 19.29 13.86 9.59
N CYS A 118 18.42 14.25 10.53
CA CYS A 118 18.79 14.89 11.79
C CYS A 118 19.61 13.98 12.71
N HIS A 119 19.38 12.66 12.72
CA HIS A 119 20.14 11.76 13.58
C HIS A 119 21.58 11.57 13.09
N ASN A 120 21.82 11.64 11.77
CA ASN A 120 23.15 11.47 11.20
C ASN A 120 24.04 12.73 11.29
N THR A 121 23.46 13.92 11.46
CA THR A 121 24.23 15.17 11.70
C THR A 121 24.78 15.27 13.12
N ASN A 122 24.30 14.45 14.07
CA ASN A 122 24.74 14.46 15.46
C ASN A 122 25.84 13.40 15.77
N MET A 123 26.31 12.65 14.77
CA MET A 123 27.40 11.66 14.90
C MET A 123 28.68 12.04 14.12
N SER A 124 28.76 13.26 13.60
CA SER A 124 29.94 13.84 12.92
C SER A 124 30.42 15.07 13.66
#